data_AF-A0A7S1WSA9-F1
#
_entry.id   AF-A0A7S1WSA9-F1
#
_cell.length_a   1.000
_cell.length_b   1.000
_cell.length_c   1.000
_cell.angle_alpha   90.00
_cell.angle_beta   90.00
_cell.angle_gamma   90.00
#
_symmetry.space_group_name_H-M   'P 1'
#
loop_
_entity.id
_entity.type
_entity.pdbx_description
1 polymer ?
#
loop_
_entity_poly.entity_id
_entity_poly.type
_entity_poly.pdbx_seq_one_letter_code
_entity_poly.pdbx_strand_id
1 'polypeptide(L)'
;MALMVGLAYVNLLVPWLPLLILQSIAILWMGRTMQSAVRGLSKLLIDTPLCNFYKILWVAMLVLFLDCLRQVLMPRSPDTSGTAADAERMYEQHAAREGALAWALNLVTMLAAMALHVINGQTIKIEMDRDIMKKQAAQQGEFTKRLLEADEKKAEATATPETKMPTKEAKEAAESKDDDNEELRKRS
;
A
#
# COMPACT_ATOMS: atom_id res chain seq x y z
N MET A 1 -19.89 15.01 -36.21
CA MET A 1 -18.79 14.22 -35.59
C MET A 1 -17.61 15.06 -35.10
N ALA A 2 -17.17 16.11 -35.82
CA ALA A 2 -16.01 16.93 -35.41
C ALA A 2 -16.09 17.48 -33.97
N LEU A 3 -17.26 17.99 -33.54
CA LEU A 3 -17.46 18.45 -32.16
C LEU A 3 -17.35 17.32 -31.11
N MET A 4 -17.70 16.09 -31.48
CA MET A 4 -17.60 14.93 -30.58
C MET A 4 -16.15 14.48 -30.39
N VAL A 5 -15.31 14.61 -31.41
CA VAL A 5 -13.87 14.36 -31.32
C VAL A 5 -13.22 15.36 -30.36
N GLY A 6 -13.58 16.64 -30.45
CA GLY A 6 -13.13 17.67 -29.50
C GLY A 6 -13.51 17.33 -28.05
N LEU A 7 -14.73 16.86 -27.81
CA LEU A 7 -15.17 16.43 -26.48
C LEU A 7 -14.36 15.23 -25.97
N ALA A 8 -14.04 14.26 -26.83
CA ALA A 8 -13.21 13.11 -26.47
C ALA A 8 -11.81 13.54 -26.02
N TYR A 9 -11.18 14.47 -26.73
CA TYR A 9 -9.86 14.98 -26.35
C TYR A 9 -9.89 15.85 -25.09
N VAL A 10 -10.91 16.71 -24.92
CA VAL A 10 -11.06 17.52 -23.71
C VAL A 10 -11.23 16.61 -22.49
N ASN A 11 -12.10 15.60 -22.60
CA ASN A 11 -12.28 14.64 -21.52
C ASN A 11 -11.01 13.84 -21.24
N LEU A 12 -10.19 13.51 -22.24
CA LEU A 12 -8.92 12.83 -22.04
C LEU A 12 -7.86 13.73 -21.37
N LEU A 13 -7.67 14.93 -21.91
CA LEU A 13 -6.54 15.79 -21.59
C LEU A 13 -6.73 16.54 -20.27
N VAL A 14 -7.97 16.88 -19.90
CA VAL A 14 -8.23 17.72 -18.72
C VAL A 14 -8.20 16.89 -17.43
N PRO A 15 -9.05 15.85 -17.23
CA PRO A 15 -9.02 15.05 -16.01
C PRO A 15 -8.05 13.86 -16.06
N TRP A 16 -8.03 13.07 -17.15
CA TRP A 16 -7.38 11.75 -17.12
C TRP A 16 -5.86 11.82 -17.29
N LEU A 17 -5.38 12.64 -18.22
CA LEU A 17 -3.95 12.74 -18.50
C LEU A 17 -3.16 13.25 -17.28
N PRO A 18 -3.57 14.34 -16.59
CA PRO A 18 -2.85 14.81 -15.41
C PRO A 18 -2.92 13.80 -14.26
N LEU A 19 -4.06 13.13 -14.10
CA LEU A 19 -4.21 12.10 -13.07
C LEU A 19 -3.28 10.91 -13.31
N LEU A 20 -3.19 10.42 -14.55
CA LEU A 20 -2.29 9.33 -14.93
C LEU A 20 -0.82 9.71 -14.76
N ILE A 21 -0.43 10.91 -15.19
CA ILE A 21 0.93 11.41 -15.01
C ILE A 21 1.26 11.50 -13.52
N LEU A 22 0.37 12.09 -12.72
CA LEU A 22 0.56 12.24 -11.28
C LEU A 22 0.67 10.88 -10.58
N GLN A 23 -0.18 9.92 -10.92
CA GLN A 23 -0.13 8.56 -10.39
C GLN A 23 1.17 7.83 -10.80
N SER A 24 1.60 7.99 -12.06
CA SER A 24 2.81 7.34 -12.57
C SER A 24 4.07 7.89 -11.89
N ILE A 25 4.16 9.22 -11.76
CA ILE A 25 5.26 9.88 -11.05
C ILE A 25 5.25 9.48 -9.57
N ALA A 26 4.07 9.39 -8.94
CA ALA A 26 3.96 9.00 -7.54
C ALA A 26 4.52 7.59 -7.28
N ILE A 27 4.26 6.66 -8.19
CA ILE A 27 4.73 5.27 -8.07
C ILE A 27 6.24 5.18 -8.35
N LEU A 28 6.73 5.88 -9.37
CA LEU A 28 8.10 5.72 -9.84
C LEU A 28 9.13 6.53 -9.02
N TRP A 29 8.77 7.73 -8.55
CA TRP A 29 9.76 8.70 -8.01
C TRP A 29 9.46 9.19 -6.61
N MET A 30 8.25 9.00 -6.09
CA MET A 30 7.84 9.68 -4.87
C MET A 30 7.74 8.75 -3.65
N GLY A 31 8.22 9.26 -2.52
CA GLY A 31 8.07 8.59 -1.23
C GLY A 31 6.62 8.57 -0.71
N ARG A 32 6.41 7.79 0.35
CA ARG A 32 5.11 7.49 0.98
C ARG A 32 4.19 8.70 1.18
N THR A 33 4.73 9.85 1.58
CA THR A 33 3.95 11.06 1.87
C THR A 33 3.24 11.58 0.63
N MET A 34 3.92 11.61 -0.51
CA MET A 34 3.33 12.13 -1.73
C MET A 34 2.49 11.08 -2.47
N GLN A 35 2.81 9.78 -2.34
CA GLN A 35 1.88 8.71 -2.73
C GLN A 35 0.54 8.80 -2.00
N SER A 36 0.55 9.13 -0.70
CA SER A 36 -0.66 9.36 0.09
C SER A 36 -1.44 10.59 -0.39
N ALA A 37 -0.77 11.70 -0.70
CA ALA A 37 -1.42 12.90 -1.24
C ALA A 37 -2.08 12.65 -2.61
N VAL A 38 -1.36 11.99 -3.52
CA VAL A 38 -1.88 11.60 -4.84
C VAL A 38 -3.03 10.59 -4.71
N ARG A 39 -2.95 9.69 -3.73
CA ARG A 39 -4.08 8.81 -3.39
C ARG A 39 -5.28 9.61 -2.88
N GLY A 40 -5.09 10.61 -2.02
CA GLY A 40 -6.16 11.49 -1.55
C GLY A 40 -6.87 12.20 -2.69
N LEU A 41 -6.12 12.76 -3.64
CA LEU A 41 -6.68 13.42 -4.82
C LEU A 41 -7.43 12.43 -5.72
N SER A 42 -6.84 11.26 -5.98
CA SER A 42 -7.51 10.24 -6.80
C SER A 42 -8.74 9.64 -6.10
N LYS A 43 -8.75 9.53 -4.77
CA LYS A 43 -9.96 9.17 -4.02
C LYS A 43 -11.08 10.20 -4.21
N LEU A 44 -10.76 11.49 -4.22
CA LEU A 44 -11.76 12.53 -4.45
C LEU A 44 -12.44 12.37 -5.83
N LEU A 45 -11.73 11.85 -6.83
CA LEU A 45 -12.26 11.63 -8.18
C LEU A 45 -12.91 10.25 -8.36
N ILE A 46 -12.40 9.21 -7.70
CA ILE A 46 -12.77 7.80 -7.94
C ILE A 46 -13.72 7.24 -6.86
N ASP A 47 -13.62 7.69 -5.60
CA ASP A 47 -14.42 7.18 -4.47
C ASP A 47 -15.63 8.07 -4.14
N THR A 48 -15.81 9.20 -4.82
CA THR A 48 -16.98 10.09 -4.67
C THR A 48 -18.18 9.60 -5.48
N PRO A 49 -19.41 10.13 -5.25
CA PRO A 49 -20.56 9.83 -6.10
C PRO A 49 -20.33 10.14 -7.60
N LEU A 50 -19.30 10.94 -7.93
CA LEU A 50 -18.82 11.14 -9.30
C LEU A 50 -18.40 9.82 -9.98
N CYS A 51 -18.00 8.79 -9.22
CA CYS A 51 -17.70 7.47 -9.76
C CYS A 51 -18.87 6.87 -10.54
N ASN A 52 -20.09 7.00 -10.03
CA ASN A 52 -21.29 6.52 -10.71
C ASN A 52 -21.54 7.29 -12.01
N PHE A 53 -21.32 8.61 -11.98
CA PHE A 53 -21.37 9.44 -13.17
C PHE A 53 -20.32 9.00 -14.21
N TYR A 54 -19.08 8.78 -13.79
CA TYR A 54 -18.01 8.31 -14.67
C TYR A 54 -18.29 6.92 -15.25
N LYS A 55 -18.95 6.01 -14.52
CA LYS A 55 -19.38 4.71 -15.07
C LYS A 55 -20.41 4.88 -16.19
N ILE A 56 -21.40 5.76 -16.00
CA ILE A 56 -22.40 6.06 -17.03
C ILE A 56 -21.71 6.68 -18.26
N LEU A 57 -20.81 7.62 -18.01
CA LEU A 57 -20.04 8.30 -19.04
C LEU A 57 -19.13 7.32 -19.81
N TRP A 58 -18.52 6.36 -19.12
CA TRP A 58 -17.74 5.29 -19.73
C TRP A 58 -18.60 4.40 -20.64
N VAL A 59 -19.82 4.03 -20.21
CA VAL A 59 -20.76 3.28 -21.06
C VAL A 59 -21.18 4.10 -22.28
N ALA A 60 -21.46 5.40 -22.11
CA ALA A 60 -21.77 6.29 -23.23
C ALA A 60 -20.60 6.38 -24.22
N MET A 61 -19.37 6.51 -23.74
CA MET A 61 -18.16 6.49 -24.58
C MET A 61 -17.99 5.16 -25.31
N LEU A 62 -18.30 4.04 -24.66
CA LEU A 62 -18.25 2.73 -25.29
C LEU A 62 -19.25 2.63 -26.44
N VAL A 63 -20.47 3.13 -26.25
CA VAL A 63 -21.49 3.17 -27.32
C VAL A 63 -21.03 4.07 -28.47
N LEU A 64 -20.50 5.26 -28.18
CA LEU A 64 -19.96 6.15 -29.21
C LEU A 64 -18.76 5.55 -29.95
N PHE A 65 -17.87 4.87 -29.22
CA PHE A 65 -16.76 4.12 -29.81
C PHE A 65 -17.26 3.03 -30.75
N LEU A 66 -18.25 2.24 -30.34
CA LEU A 66 -18.84 1.20 -31.18
C LEU A 66 -19.56 1.78 -32.40
N ASP A 67 -20.19 2.94 -32.28
CA ASP A 67 -20.79 3.63 -33.43
C ASP A 67 -19.71 4.11 -34.41
N CYS A 68 -18.64 4.76 -33.94
CA CYS A 68 -17.49 5.11 -34.78
C CYS A 68 -16.86 3.86 -35.41
N LEU A 69 -16.72 2.76 -34.66
CA LEU A 69 -16.16 1.50 -35.16
C LEU A 69 -17.07 0.88 -36.24
N ARG A 70 -18.40 0.94 -36.05
CA ARG A 70 -19.37 0.52 -37.06
C ARG A 70 -19.19 1.32 -38.34
N GLN A 71 -19.03 2.64 -38.26
CA GLN A 71 -18.81 3.50 -39.42
C GLN A 71 -17.47 3.23 -40.13
N VAL A 72 -16.44 2.84 -39.38
CA VAL A 72 -15.12 2.45 -39.93
C VAL A 72 -15.18 1.07 -40.59
N LEU A 73 -15.89 0.11 -40.01
CA LEU A 73 -15.99 -1.28 -40.49
C LEU A 73 -17.02 -1.46 -41.62
N MET A 74 -18.01 -0.57 -41.72
CA MET A 74 -18.99 -0.54 -42.80
C MET A 74 -18.78 0.73 -43.65
N PRO A 75 -17.64 0.86 -44.36
CA PRO A 75 -17.41 2.01 -45.20
C PRO A 75 -18.46 2.04 -46.31
N ARG A 76 -19.18 3.15 -46.43
CA ARG A 76 -20.01 3.40 -47.62
C ARG A 76 -19.08 3.53 -48.83
N SER A 77 -19.32 2.74 -49.87
CA SER A 77 -18.61 2.87 -51.14
C SER A 77 -18.79 4.30 -51.68
N PRO A 78 -17.70 5.02 -52.00
CA PRO A 78 -17.83 6.27 -52.72
C PRO A 78 -18.40 5.96 -54.11
N ASP A 79 -19.41 6.72 -54.53
CA ASP A 79 -19.86 6.66 -55.92
C ASP A 79 -18.82 7.43 -56.73
N THR A 80 -18.34 6.89 -57.84
CA THR A 80 -17.23 7.47 -58.61
C THR A 80 -17.69 8.70 -59.41
N SER A 81 -18.18 9.73 -58.73
CA SER A 81 -18.78 10.92 -59.34
C SER A 81 -17.85 12.13 -59.34
N GLY A 82 -16.83 12.15 -58.48
CA GLY A 82 -15.89 13.27 -58.33
C GLY A 82 -16.57 14.53 -57.80
N THR A 83 -17.73 14.39 -57.16
CA THR A 83 -18.54 15.52 -56.68
C THR A 83 -18.13 15.94 -55.27
N ALA A 84 -18.55 17.13 -54.84
CA ALA A 84 -18.33 17.61 -53.47
C ALA A 84 -18.86 16.63 -52.40
N ALA A 85 -19.86 15.81 -52.75
CA ALA A 85 -20.39 14.77 -51.89
C ALA A 85 -19.37 13.63 -51.63
N ASP A 86 -18.48 13.34 -52.57
CA ASP A 86 -17.43 12.32 -52.40
C ASP A 86 -16.34 12.83 -51.43
N ALA A 87 -16.00 14.11 -51.52
CA ALA A 87 -15.09 14.75 -50.56
C ALA A 87 -15.67 14.73 -49.14
N GLU A 88 -16.95 15.09 -48.97
CA GLU A 88 -17.64 15.05 -47.68
C GLU A 88 -17.64 13.63 -47.08
N ARG A 89 -17.96 12.61 -47.88
CA ARG A 89 -17.91 11.19 -47.45
C ARG A 89 -16.51 10.77 -47.00
N MET A 90 -15.45 11.21 -47.69
CA MET A 90 -14.08 10.93 -47.26
C MET A 90 -13.74 11.61 -45.93
N TYR A 91 -14.12 12.87 -45.74
CA TYR A 91 -13.91 13.56 -44.47
C TYR A 91 -14.66 12.90 -43.30
N GLU A 92 -15.89 12.43 -43.52
CA GLU A 92 -16.64 11.69 -42.49
C GLU A 92 -15.95 10.38 -42.08
N GLN A 93 -15.42 9.62 -43.04
CA GLN A 93 -14.67 8.39 -42.75
C GLN A 93 -13.40 8.66 -41.95
N HIS A 94 -12.66 9.72 -42.28
CA HIS A 94 -11.49 10.13 -41.51
C HIS A 94 -11.86 10.57 -40.08
N ALA A 95 -12.92 11.36 -39.94
CA ALA A 95 -13.44 11.78 -38.64
C ALA A 95 -13.91 10.59 -37.79
N ALA A 96 -14.52 9.56 -38.39
CA ALA A 96 -14.93 8.35 -37.70
C ALA A 96 -13.72 7.54 -37.18
N ARG A 97 -12.64 7.45 -37.97
CA ARG A 97 -11.38 6.78 -37.55
C ARG A 97 -10.71 7.51 -36.39
N GLU A 98 -10.61 8.84 -36.49
CA GLU A 98 -10.05 9.66 -35.42
C GLU A 98 -10.91 9.59 -34.16
N GLY A 99 -12.24 9.68 -34.30
CA GLY A 99 -13.18 9.53 -33.20
C GLY A 99 -13.05 8.16 -32.51
N ALA A 100 -12.98 7.08 -33.28
CA ALA A 100 -12.77 5.74 -32.74
C ALA A 100 -11.46 5.65 -31.93
N LEU A 101 -10.37 6.21 -32.44
CA LEU A 101 -9.09 6.23 -31.74
C LEU A 101 -9.16 7.07 -30.45
N ALA A 102 -9.75 8.27 -30.51
CA ALA A 102 -9.87 9.15 -29.36
C ALA A 102 -10.73 8.53 -28.24
N TRP A 103 -11.85 7.88 -28.58
CA TRP A 103 -12.69 7.18 -27.61
C TRP A 103 -12.01 5.92 -27.05
N ALA A 104 -11.34 5.13 -27.90
CA ALA A 104 -10.58 3.97 -27.44
C ALA A 104 -9.51 4.38 -26.41
N LEU A 105 -8.79 5.48 -26.68
CA LEU A 105 -7.77 5.97 -25.75
C LEU A 105 -8.40 6.40 -24.41
N ASN A 106 -9.55 7.08 -24.42
CA ASN A 106 -10.29 7.42 -23.20
C ASN A 106 -10.70 6.19 -22.38
N LEU A 107 -11.24 5.15 -23.04
CA LEU A 107 -11.66 3.92 -22.37
C LEU A 107 -10.48 3.23 -21.68
N VAL A 108 -9.34 3.16 -22.37
CA VAL A 108 -8.12 2.53 -21.86
C VAL A 108 -7.49 3.37 -20.74
N THR A 109 -7.41 4.69 -20.88
CA THR A 109 -6.82 5.56 -19.84
C THR A 109 -7.62 5.53 -18.55
N MET A 110 -8.95 5.50 -18.63
CA MET A 110 -9.80 5.40 -17.45
C MET A 110 -9.61 4.06 -16.72
N LEU A 111 -9.52 2.94 -17.45
CA LEU A 111 -9.20 1.63 -16.87
C LEU A 111 -7.80 1.62 -16.22
N ALA A 112 -6.81 2.18 -16.90
CA ALA A 112 -5.44 2.29 -16.37
C ALA A 112 -5.40 3.12 -15.09
N ALA A 113 -6.11 4.25 -15.05
CA ALA A 113 -6.19 5.12 -13.87
C ALA A 113 -6.84 4.41 -12.67
N MET A 114 -7.90 3.62 -12.90
CA MET A 114 -8.53 2.81 -11.86
C MET A 114 -7.59 1.70 -11.36
N ALA A 115 -6.93 0.99 -12.27
CA ALA A 115 -5.99 -0.05 -11.90
C ALA A 115 -4.83 0.50 -11.07
N LEU A 116 -4.23 1.62 -11.50
CA LEU A 116 -3.17 2.30 -10.74
C LEU A 116 -3.66 2.79 -9.38
N HIS A 117 -4.89 3.29 -9.27
CA HIS A 117 -5.47 3.68 -8.00
C HIS A 117 -5.57 2.51 -7.00
N VAL A 118 -5.98 1.33 -7.48
CA VAL A 118 -6.06 0.11 -6.66
C VAL A 118 -4.67 -0.35 -6.25
N ILE A 119 -3.75 -0.48 -7.22
CA ILE A 119 -2.38 -0.95 -7.00
C ILE A 119 -1.66 -0.03 -6.00
N ASN A 120 -1.74 1.29 -6.18
CA ASN A 120 -1.12 2.25 -5.26
C ASN A 120 -1.67 2.10 -3.83
N GLY A 121 -2.95 1.74 -3.68
CA GLY A 121 -3.55 1.41 -2.39
C GLY A 121 -3.00 0.15 -1.75
N GLN A 122 -2.70 -0.87 -2.55
CA GLN A 122 -2.08 -2.10 -2.08
C GLN A 122 -0.62 -1.85 -1.71
N THR A 123 0.13 -1.10 -2.52
CA THR A 123 1.53 -0.74 -2.24
C THR A 123 1.67 -0.03 -0.88
N ILE A 124 0.84 0.99 -0.62
CA ILE A 124 0.87 1.71 0.67
C ILE A 124 0.59 0.77 1.85
N LYS A 125 -0.35 -0.16 1.69
CA LYS A 125 -0.64 -1.16 2.75
C LYS A 125 0.54 -2.08 3.00
N ILE A 126 1.15 -2.62 1.94
CA ILE A 126 2.31 -3.51 2.03
C ILE A 126 3.49 -2.79 2.71
N GLU A 127 3.73 -1.51 2.39
CA GLU A 127 4.76 -0.72 3.05
C GLU A 127 4.47 -0.49 4.54
N MET A 128 3.22 -0.21 4.88
CA MET A 128 2.80 -0.04 6.28
C MET A 128 2.98 -1.34 7.07
N ASP A 129 2.57 -2.48 6.50
CA ASP A 129 2.72 -3.79 7.12
C ASP A 129 4.20 -4.12 7.34
N ARG A 130 5.06 -3.82 6.36
CA ARG A 130 6.52 -3.96 6.48
C ARG A 130 7.07 -3.09 7.62
N ASP A 131 6.64 -1.84 7.75
CA ASP A 131 7.08 -0.94 8.81
C ASP A 131 6.64 -1.43 10.20
N ILE A 132 5.43 -1.97 10.32
CA ILE A 132 4.91 -2.57 11.56
C ILE A 132 5.74 -3.80 11.94
N MET A 133 5.99 -4.71 11.00
CA MET A 133 6.81 -5.90 11.24
C MET A 133 8.23 -5.54 11.67
N LYS A 134 8.85 -4.52 11.04
CA LYS A 134 10.17 -4.01 11.47
C LYS A 134 10.16 -3.48 12.89
N LYS A 135 9.13 -2.72 13.28
CA LYS A 135 8.99 -2.22 14.65
C LYS A 135 8.78 -3.34 15.66
N GLN A 136 7.94 -4.32 15.32
CA GLN A 136 7.72 -5.51 16.15
C GLN A 136 9.02 -6.31 16.34
N ALA A 137 9.78 -6.53 15.27
CA ALA A 137 11.07 -7.21 15.34
C ALA A 137 12.09 -6.43 16.18
N ALA A 138 12.13 -5.10 16.06
CA ALA A 138 13.01 -4.26 16.88
C ALA A 138 12.65 -4.33 18.36
N GLN A 139 11.35 -4.25 18.69
CA GLN A 139 10.86 -4.36 20.07
C GLN A 139 11.13 -5.74 20.68
N GLN A 140 10.95 -6.81 19.90
CA GLN A 140 11.32 -8.16 20.32
C GLN A 140 12.83 -8.29 20.56
N GLY A 141 13.65 -7.72 19.68
CA GLY A 141 15.10 -7.68 19.86
C GLY A 141 15.53 -6.94 21.12
N GLU A 142 14.94 -5.77 21.39
CA GLU A 142 15.18 -5.01 22.63
C GLU A 142 14.72 -5.77 23.87
N PHE A 143 13.56 -6.43 23.81
CA PHE A 143 13.07 -7.26 24.91
C PHE A 143 14.00 -8.44 25.21
N THR A 144 14.44 -9.17 24.18
CA THR A 144 15.40 -10.27 24.32
C THR A 144 16.73 -9.79 24.89
N LYS A 145 17.25 -8.64 24.43
CA LYS A 145 18.46 -8.03 25.02
C LYS A 145 18.29 -7.75 26.51
N ARG A 146 17.16 -7.14 26.91
CA ARG A 146 16.87 -6.87 28.33
C ARG A 146 16.73 -8.15 29.16
N LEU A 147 16.18 -9.23 28.60
CA LEU A 147 16.10 -10.53 29.26
C LEU A 147 17.49 -11.12 29.50
N LEU A 148 18.35 -11.13 28.48
CA LEU A 148 19.72 -11.63 28.59
C LEU A 148 20.54 -10.81 29.59
N GLU A 149 20.45 -9.47 29.55
CA GLU A 149 21.10 -8.60 30.53
C GLU A 149 20.57 -8.80 31.96
N ALA A 150 19.27 -9.11 32.12
CA ALA A 150 18.68 -9.39 33.42
C ALA A 150 19.12 -10.74 33.99
N ASP A 151 19.28 -11.75 33.14
CA ASP A 151 19.80 -13.06 33.54
C ASP A 151 21.30 -13.01 33.86
N GLU A 152 22.10 -12.22 33.12
CA GLU A 152 23.50 -11.93 33.47
C GLU A 152 23.61 -11.23 34.84
N LYS A 153 22.79 -10.21 35.09
CA LYS A 153 22.77 -9.51 36.40
C LYS A 153 22.29 -10.39 37.55
N LYS A 154 21.38 -11.34 37.29
CA LYS A 154 20.97 -12.33 38.31
C LYS A 154 22.08 -13.33 38.61
N ALA A 155 22.84 -13.77 37.60
CA ALA A 155 24.00 -14.63 37.77
C ALA A 155 25.11 -13.95 38.59
N GLU A 156 25.36 -12.65 38.36
CA GLU A 156 26.31 -11.87 39.17
C GLU A 156 25.82 -11.64 40.61
N ALA A 157 24.51 -11.44 40.83
CA ALA A 157 23.95 -11.23 42.17
C ALA A 157 23.78 -12.52 43.01
N THR A 158 23.81 -13.71 42.38
CA THR A 158 23.81 -15.01 43.08
C THR A 158 25.19 -15.63 43.23
N ALA A 159 26.26 -14.94 42.82
CA ALA A 159 27.62 -15.27 43.23
C ALA A 159 27.75 -15.01 44.75
N THR A 160 27.42 -16.03 45.54
CA THR A 160 27.71 -16.09 46.98
C THR A 160 29.16 -15.65 47.21
N PRO A 161 29.43 -14.66 48.09
CA PRO A 161 30.80 -14.38 48.48
C PRO A 161 31.41 -15.67 49.01
N GLU A 162 32.61 -16.03 48.54
CA GLU A 162 33.30 -17.24 48.95
C GLU A 162 33.34 -17.32 50.49
N THR A 163 32.46 -18.13 51.07
CA THR A 163 32.49 -18.48 52.47
C THR A 163 33.78 -19.25 52.70
N LYS A 164 34.79 -18.60 53.27
CA LYS A 164 35.97 -19.27 53.82
C LYS A 164 35.49 -20.38 54.75
N MET A 165 35.77 -21.63 54.39
CA MET A 165 35.53 -22.79 55.25
C MET A 165 36.23 -22.56 56.61
N PRO A 166 35.53 -22.69 57.75
CA PRO A 166 36.19 -22.70 59.04
C PRO A 166 36.99 -23.99 59.16
N THR A 167 38.30 -23.85 59.37
CA THR A 167 39.21 -24.94 59.69
C THR A 167 38.82 -25.59 61.03
N LYS A 168 39.08 -26.90 61.09
CA LYS A 168 38.56 -27.90 62.02
C LYS A 168 39.01 -27.77 63.49
N GLU A 169 39.55 -26.63 63.92
CA GLU A 169 40.18 -26.48 65.25
C GLU A 169 39.28 -25.82 66.30
N ALA A 170 38.09 -25.31 65.94
CA ALA A 170 37.18 -24.67 66.88
C ALA A 170 36.08 -25.61 67.44
N LYS A 171 36.10 -26.92 67.12
CA LYS A 171 35.07 -27.87 67.56
C LYS A 171 35.32 -28.53 68.92
N GLU A 172 36.52 -28.45 69.48
CA GLU A 172 36.84 -29.08 70.78
C GLU A 172 36.61 -28.15 71.99
N ALA A 173 36.25 -26.88 71.79
CA ALA A 173 36.02 -25.93 72.89
C ALA A 173 34.53 -25.78 73.31
N ALA A 174 33.60 -26.45 72.63
CA ALA A 174 32.16 -26.27 72.86
C ALA A 174 31.47 -27.47 73.55
N GLU A 175 32.17 -28.58 73.77
CA GLU A 175 31.60 -29.81 74.38
C GLU A 175 31.72 -29.89 75.91
N SER A 176 32.20 -28.85 76.60
CA SER A 176 32.42 -28.86 78.06
C SER A 176 31.44 -28.03 78.90
N LYS A 177 30.25 -27.68 78.38
CA LYS A 177 29.26 -26.87 79.12
C LYS A 177 27.83 -27.42 79.14
N ASP A 178 27.64 -28.71 78.89
CA ASP A 178 26.31 -29.34 78.87
C ASP A 178 26.07 -30.36 80.00
N ASP A 179 26.85 -30.30 81.10
CA ASP A 179 26.73 -31.26 82.22
C ASP A 179 25.95 -30.73 83.46
N ASP A 180 25.51 -29.46 83.50
CA ASP A 180 24.91 -28.88 84.72
C ASP A 180 23.38 -28.66 84.69
N ASN A 181 22.67 -29.03 83.62
CA ASN A 181 21.23 -28.70 83.48
C ASN A 181 20.27 -29.91 83.48
N GLU A 182 20.75 -31.12 83.76
CA GLU A 182 19.88 -32.31 83.81
C GLU A 182 19.41 -32.68 85.23
N GLU A 183 20.04 -32.16 86.29
CA GLU A 183 19.69 -32.52 87.68
C GLU A 183 18.51 -31.70 88.26
N LEU A 184 18.21 -30.51 87.72
CA LEU A 184 17.11 -29.65 88.17
C LEU A 184 15.73 -30.06 87.64
N ARG A 185 15.67 -30.97 86.66
CA ARG A 185 14.41 -31.41 86.03
C ARG A 185 13.75 -32.64 86.65
N LYS A 186 14.41 -33.31 87.62
CA LYS A 186 13.87 -34.51 88.29
C LYS A 186 13.25 -34.25 89.68
N ARG A 187 13.05 -32.98 90.06
CA ARG A 187 12.50 -32.60 91.38
C ARG A 187 11.25 -31.70 91.36
N SER A 188 10.58 -31.55 90.21
CA SER A 188 9.27 -30.86 90.11
C SER A 188 8.16 -31.82 89.78
#